data_AF-A0A833RID1-F1
#
_entry.id   AF-A0A833RID1-F1
#
_cell.length_a   1.000
_cell.length_b   1.000
_cell.length_c   1.000
_cell.angle_alpha   90.00
_cell.angle_beta   90.00
_cell.angle_gamma   90.00
#
_symmetry.space_group_name_H-M   'P 1'
#
loop_
_entity.id
_entity.type
_entity.pdbx_description
1 polymer ?
#
loop_
_entity_poly.entity_id
_entity_poly.type
_entity_poly.pdbx_seq_one_letter_code
_entity_poly.pdbx_strand_id
1 'polypeptide(L)'
;MGSVKVQKTKETESKQELNLVSVSEFGTQPRELGTSPLRVMVPRPKTNHKKKEKDDHVELLEIKDIQDASHDAARFDVYVAAPYGDLAGPNYGEFAGSFVKLPDKSKKEVKEQGNGVAKHKGKKTNLKLGLTALFEDIEVEHVEKLVVTIVPAGGDVTVGDVKIKLVKTDSPRLIA
;
A
#
# COMPACT_ATOMS: atom_id res chain seq x y z
N MET A 1 58.11 -3.78 30.93
CA MET A 1 57.70 -2.60 30.14
C MET A 1 56.82 -3.15 29.01
N GLY A 2 55.51 -3.31 29.16
CA GLY A 2 54.49 -2.29 29.39
C GLY A 2 53.59 -2.28 28.16
N SER A 3 52.75 -3.31 28.00
CA SER A 3 51.86 -3.43 26.84
C SER A 3 50.74 -2.41 26.96
N VAL A 4 50.68 -1.46 26.02
CA VAL A 4 49.62 -0.46 25.91
C VAL A 4 48.34 -1.15 25.47
N LYS A 5 47.35 -1.25 26.37
CA LYS A 5 45.95 -1.49 26.00
C LYS A 5 45.37 -0.19 25.48
N VAL A 6 45.15 -0.11 24.17
CA VAL A 6 44.32 0.94 23.58
C VAL A 6 42.86 0.67 23.97
N GLN A 7 42.32 1.51 24.84
CA GLN A 7 40.92 1.49 25.24
C GLN A 7 40.10 2.41 24.33
N LYS A 8 39.08 1.82 23.72
CA LYS A 8 37.70 2.33 23.54
C LYS A 8 37.55 3.84 23.21
N THR A 9 37.44 4.17 21.92
CA THR A 9 36.71 5.36 21.48
C THR A 9 35.22 5.04 21.34
N LYS A 10 34.42 5.84 22.03
CA LYS A 10 32.96 5.88 21.97
C LYS A 10 32.54 6.53 20.65
N GLU A 11 32.04 5.73 19.72
CA GLU A 11 31.02 6.17 18.77
C GLU A 11 29.93 5.10 18.80
N THR A 12 28.98 5.30 19.70
CA THR A 12 27.76 4.51 19.82
C THR A 12 26.62 5.40 19.33
N GLU A 13 25.70 4.79 18.57
CA GLU A 13 24.43 5.34 18.03
C GLU A 13 24.46 5.90 16.60
N SER A 14 24.41 5.01 15.60
CA SER A 14 23.48 5.14 14.45
C SER A 14 23.45 3.92 13.52
N LYS A 15 24.13 2.82 13.84
CA LYS A 15 23.99 1.56 13.12
C LYS A 15 22.90 0.70 13.78
N GLN A 16 21.66 1.18 13.76
CA GLN A 16 20.57 0.22 13.58
C GLN A 16 20.95 -0.49 12.27
N GLU A 17 21.30 -1.77 12.34
CA GLU A 17 21.39 -2.59 11.13
C GLU A 17 20.14 -2.28 10.32
N LEU A 18 20.33 -1.67 9.15
CA LEU A 18 19.21 -1.30 8.30
C LEU A 18 18.57 -2.62 7.92
N ASN A 19 17.53 -3.03 8.66
CA ASN A 19 16.75 -4.24 8.43
C ASN A 19 15.91 -4.03 7.17
N LEU A 20 16.63 -3.92 6.05
CA LEU A 20 16.08 -3.65 4.74
C LEU A 20 15.49 -4.94 4.20
N VAL A 21 14.27 -4.83 3.72
CA VAL A 21 13.53 -5.95 3.15
C VAL A 21 13.55 -5.80 1.63
N SER A 22 13.92 -6.85 0.89
CA SER A 22 13.79 -6.82 -0.56
C SER A 22 12.33 -6.75 -0.96
N VAL A 23 12.00 -5.84 -1.88
CA VAL A 23 10.62 -5.64 -2.33
C VAL A 23 10.56 -5.70 -3.84
N SER A 24 9.55 -6.39 -4.35
CA SER A 24 9.27 -6.52 -5.78
C SER A 24 7.94 -5.85 -6.13
N GLU A 25 7.69 -5.68 -7.42
CA GLU A 25 6.42 -5.18 -7.92
C GLU A 25 5.27 -6.15 -7.59
N PHE A 26 4.03 -5.65 -7.65
CA PHE A 26 2.84 -6.44 -7.32
C PHE A 26 2.68 -7.70 -8.20
N GLY A 27 3.15 -7.65 -9.44
CA GLY A 27 3.03 -8.76 -10.39
C GLY A 27 1.64 -8.83 -11.05
N THR A 28 1.34 -9.96 -11.69
CA THR A 28 0.12 -10.13 -12.52
C THR A 28 -0.99 -10.94 -11.86
N GLN A 29 -0.71 -11.58 -10.73
CA GLN A 29 -1.66 -12.42 -10.01
C GLN A 29 -2.18 -11.72 -8.75
N PRO A 30 -3.45 -11.90 -8.39
CA PRO A 30 -3.98 -11.44 -7.12
C PRO A 30 -3.18 -12.02 -5.94
N ARG A 31 -3.10 -11.25 -4.85
CA ARG A 31 -2.38 -11.63 -3.62
C ARG A 31 -3.32 -11.61 -2.43
N GLU A 32 -3.30 -12.68 -1.65
CA GLU A 32 -4.01 -12.74 -0.37
C GLU A 32 -3.21 -11.98 0.69
N LEU A 33 -3.89 -11.14 1.47
CA LEU A 33 -3.34 -10.49 2.64
C LEU A 33 -3.44 -11.48 3.80
N GLY A 34 -2.31 -12.09 4.15
CA GLY A 34 -2.22 -13.00 5.29
C GLY A 34 -2.12 -12.25 6.62
N THR A 35 -1.34 -12.77 7.57
CA THR A 35 -1.03 -12.07 8.83
C THR A 35 0.13 -11.09 8.71
N SER A 36 0.98 -11.25 7.69
CA SER A 36 2.13 -10.39 7.46
C SER A 36 1.79 -9.23 6.52
N PRO A 37 2.44 -8.07 6.68
CA PRO A 37 2.31 -6.96 5.76
C PRO A 37 2.75 -7.33 4.34
N LEU A 38 1.96 -6.95 3.36
CA LEU A 38 2.34 -7.01 1.95
C LEU A 38 3.07 -5.71 1.58
N ARG A 39 4.36 -5.80 1.28
CA ARG A 39 5.15 -4.69 0.74
C ARG A 39 5.34 -4.88 -0.75
N VAL A 40 5.05 -3.86 -1.54
CA VAL A 40 5.20 -3.88 -3.00
C VAL A 40 5.81 -2.59 -3.52
N MET A 41 6.65 -2.72 -4.54
CA MET A 41 7.22 -1.60 -5.27
C MET A 41 6.21 -1.15 -6.32
N VAL A 42 5.86 0.13 -6.32
CA VAL A 42 4.86 0.69 -7.24
C VAL A 42 5.48 1.83 -8.03
N PRO A 43 5.56 1.73 -9.36
CA PRO A 43 6.07 2.81 -10.19
C PRO A 43 5.09 3.98 -10.22
N ARG A 44 5.64 5.19 -10.23
CA ARG A 44 4.86 6.42 -10.40
C ARG A 44 4.71 6.75 -11.89
N PRO A 45 3.55 7.31 -12.29
CA PRO A 45 3.28 7.62 -13.70
C PRO A 45 4.12 8.77 -14.25
N LYS A 46 4.51 9.76 -13.43
CA LYS A 46 5.42 10.85 -13.80
C LYS A 46 6.16 11.38 -12.56
N THR A 47 7.47 11.52 -12.65
CA THR A 47 8.26 12.32 -11.71
C THR A 47 8.39 13.73 -12.27
N ASN A 48 8.31 14.74 -11.39
CA ASN A 48 8.56 16.16 -11.73
C ASN A 48 7.41 16.90 -12.46
N HIS A 49 6.26 17.04 -11.79
CA HIS A 49 5.25 18.03 -12.18
C HIS A 49 5.83 19.45 -12.05
N LYS A 50 5.67 20.29 -13.08
CA LYS A 50 5.80 21.74 -12.89
C LYS A 50 4.74 22.17 -11.88
N LYS A 51 5.03 23.11 -10.96
CA LYS A 51 4.09 23.54 -9.89
C LYS A 51 2.63 23.70 -10.36
N LYS A 52 2.41 24.25 -11.55
CA LYS A 52 1.08 24.44 -12.15
C LYS A 52 0.32 23.14 -12.46
N GLU A 53 1.00 22.04 -12.77
CA GLU A 53 0.36 20.74 -13.03
C GLU A 53 -0.07 20.01 -11.75
N LYS A 54 0.50 20.38 -10.59
CA LYS A 54 0.11 19.80 -9.29
C LYS A 54 -1.27 20.27 -8.83
N ASP A 55 -1.69 21.48 -9.22
CA ASP A 55 -3.02 22.01 -8.88
C ASP A 55 -4.15 21.34 -9.70
N ASP A 56 -3.85 20.95 -10.94
CA ASP A 56 -4.83 20.37 -11.88
C ASP A 56 -4.89 18.82 -11.81
N HIS A 57 -3.92 18.19 -11.13
CA HIS A 57 -3.80 16.74 -11.09
C HIS A 57 -3.47 16.19 -9.71
N VAL A 58 -4.14 15.10 -9.32
CA VAL A 58 -3.87 14.33 -8.11
C VAL A 58 -3.23 13.00 -8.49
N GLU A 59 -2.12 12.67 -7.83
CA GLU A 59 -1.58 11.32 -7.83
C GLU A 59 -2.42 10.46 -6.87
N LEU A 60 -3.02 9.40 -7.40
CA LEU A 60 -3.99 8.56 -6.72
C LEU A 60 -3.50 7.13 -6.70
N LEU A 61 -3.33 6.57 -5.50
CA LEU A 61 -3.13 5.15 -5.29
C LEU A 61 -4.46 4.43 -5.40
N GLU A 62 -4.53 3.46 -6.30
CA GLU A 62 -5.68 2.59 -6.51
C GLU A 62 -5.29 1.15 -6.17
N ILE A 63 -5.93 0.61 -5.13
CA ILE A 63 -5.90 -0.81 -4.79
C ILE A 63 -7.15 -1.44 -5.38
N LYS A 64 -6.97 -2.34 -6.35
CA LYS A 64 -8.08 -2.88 -7.14
C LYS A 64 -8.47 -4.28 -6.74
N ASP A 65 -9.70 -4.62 -7.12
CA ASP A 65 -10.24 -5.97 -7.09
C ASP A 65 -10.17 -6.58 -5.68
N ILE A 66 -10.32 -5.73 -4.66
CA ILE A 66 -10.38 -6.10 -3.26
C ILE A 66 -11.59 -7.00 -3.07
N GLN A 67 -11.33 -8.25 -2.71
CA GLN A 67 -12.30 -9.27 -2.43
C GLN A 67 -12.11 -9.75 -1.01
N ASP A 68 -13.22 -9.98 -0.32
CA ASP A 68 -13.23 -10.71 0.92
C ASP A 68 -13.86 -12.08 0.72
N ALA A 69 -13.25 -13.09 1.35
CA ALA A 69 -13.71 -14.47 1.23
C ALA A 69 -14.95 -14.74 2.10
N SER A 70 -15.13 -13.98 3.17
CA SER A 70 -16.23 -14.12 4.13
C SER A 70 -17.22 -12.95 4.04
N HIS A 71 -18.39 -13.07 4.66
CA HIS A 71 -19.34 -11.94 4.83
C HIS A 71 -19.02 -11.10 6.08
N ASP A 72 -17.83 -11.28 6.64
CA ASP A 72 -17.40 -10.68 7.91
C ASP A 72 -16.74 -9.31 7.70
N ALA A 73 -16.31 -8.73 8.82
CA ALA A 73 -15.56 -7.49 8.79
C ALA A 73 -14.18 -7.72 8.18
N ALA A 74 -13.73 -6.80 7.34
CA ALA A 74 -12.37 -6.80 6.81
C ALA A 74 -11.74 -5.41 6.96
N ARG A 75 -10.46 -5.36 7.33
CA ARG A 75 -9.72 -4.11 7.46
C ARG A 75 -8.25 -4.30 7.08
N PHE A 76 -7.72 -3.32 6.38
CA PHE A 76 -6.27 -3.14 6.25
C PHE A 76 -5.92 -1.66 6.22
N ASP A 77 -4.70 -1.36 6.65
CA ASP A 77 -4.13 -0.02 6.65
C ASP A 77 -3.05 0.06 5.57
N VAL A 78 -2.87 1.23 4.96
CA VAL A 78 -1.98 1.47 3.83
C VAL A 78 -0.97 2.53 4.22
N TYR A 79 0.30 2.22 3.98
CA TYR A 79 1.44 3.11 4.23
C TYR A 79 2.27 3.28 2.97
N VAL A 80 2.97 4.40 2.85
CA VAL A 80 3.87 4.71 1.74
C VAL A 80 5.23 5.18 2.25
N ALA A 81 6.28 4.75 1.56
CA ALA A 81 7.65 5.14 1.88
C ALA A 81 8.51 5.31 0.62
N ALA A 82 9.55 6.12 0.74
CA ALA A 82 10.66 6.12 -0.20
C ALA A 82 11.39 4.76 -0.16
N PRO A 83 11.78 4.18 -1.30
CA PRO A 83 12.61 2.99 -1.35
C PRO A 83 14.09 3.32 -1.15
N TYR A 84 14.85 2.30 -0.73
CA TYR A 84 16.33 2.29 -0.75
C TYR A 84 16.78 1.40 -1.91
N GLY A 85 16.74 1.92 -3.14
CA GLY A 85 16.91 1.11 -4.35
C GLY A 85 15.73 0.16 -4.54
N ASP A 86 15.98 -1.15 -4.51
CA ASP A 86 14.93 -2.19 -4.56
C ASP A 86 14.53 -2.71 -3.17
N LEU A 87 14.88 -1.95 -2.12
CA LEU A 87 14.67 -2.34 -0.73
C LEU A 87 13.67 -1.41 -0.02
N ALA A 88 12.91 -1.97 0.90
CA ALA A 88 12.08 -1.21 1.84
C ALA A 88 12.78 -1.04 3.18
N GLY A 89 12.61 0.14 3.79
CA GLY A 89 13.09 0.43 5.13
C GLY A 89 12.43 -0.46 6.21
N PRO A 90 12.98 -0.46 7.44
CA PRO A 90 12.40 -1.23 8.54
C PRO A 90 10.97 -0.75 8.89
N ASN A 91 10.74 0.57 8.86
CA ASN A 91 9.43 1.18 9.11
C ASN A 91 8.54 1.13 7.86
N TYR A 92 7.23 1.17 8.04
CA TYR A 92 6.27 1.16 6.91
C TYR A 92 6.17 2.50 6.17
N GLY A 93 6.68 3.58 6.75
CA GLY A 93 6.57 4.93 6.23
C GLY A 93 5.34 5.65 6.76
N GLU A 94 4.80 6.54 5.95
CA GLU A 94 3.70 7.44 6.31
C GLU A 94 2.34 6.81 6.02
N PHE A 95 1.36 7.10 6.87
CA PHE A 95 0.01 6.53 6.74
C PHE A 95 -0.77 7.21 5.61
N ALA A 96 -1.25 6.42 4.65
CA ALA A 96 -2.01 6.90 3.50
C ALA A 96 -3.52 6.70 3.64
N GLY A 97 -3.97 5.73 4.44
CA GLY A 97 -5.39 5.47 4.66
C GLY A 97 -5.71 4.03 5.05
N SER A 98 -6.99 3.75 5.26
CA SER A 98 -7.49 2.41 5.61
C SER A 98 -8.64 2.01 4.70
N PHE A 99 -8.73 0.71 4.43
CA PHE A 99 -9.93 0.08 3.92
C PHE A 99 -10.68 -0.57 5.07
N VAL A 100 -11.98 -0.34 5.17
CA VAL A 100 -12.85 -1.00 6.15
C VAL A 100 -14.09 -1.50 5.43
N LYS A 101 -14.34 -2.80 5.54
CA LYS A 101 -15.62 -3.41 5.20
C LYS A 101 -16.34 -3.79 6.48
N LEU A 102 -17.58 -3.33 6.60
CA LEU A 102 -18.47 -3.74 7.66
C LEU A 102 -19.21 -5.02 7.26
N PRO A 103 -19.49 -5.94 8.21
CA PRO A 103 -20.35 -7.08 7.94
C PRO A 103 -21.71 -6.60 7.47
N ASP A 104 -22.13 -7.06 6.30
CA ASP A 104 -23.43 -6.71 5.73
C ASP A 104 -24.36 -7.92 5.80
N LYS A 105 -25.42 -7.79 6.60
CA LYS A 105 -26.46 -8.81 6.77
C LYS A 105 -27.43 -8.89 5.58
N SER A 106 -27.27 -8.02 4.58
CA SER A 106 -28.23 -7.87 3.46
C SER A 106 -28.26 -9.03 2.46
N LYS A 107 -27.35 -10.00 2.55
CA LYS A 107 -27.38 -11.21 1.73
C LYS A 107 -27.79 -12.43 2.55
N LYS A 108 -29.10 -12.56 2.76
CA LYS A 108 -29.69 -13.90 2.74
C LYS A 108 -29.26 -14.53 1.43
N GLU A 109 -28.74 -15.75 1.50
CA GLU A 109 -28.49 -16.64 0.38
C GLU A 109 -29.51 -16.38 -0.73
N VAL A 110 -29.09 -15.80 -1.86
CA VAL A 110 -29.79 -16.08 -3.10
C VAL A 110 -29.51 -17.55 -3.32
N LYS A 111 -30.44 -18.40 -2.85
CA LYS A 111 -30.49 -19.81 -3.22
C LYS A 111 -30.58 -19.80 -4.74
N GLU A 112 -29.46 -20.03 -5.40
CA GLU A 112 -29.45 -20.37 -6.81
C GLU A 112 -30.26 -21.66 -6.94
N GLN A 113 -31.48 -21.53 -7.47
CA GLN A 113 -32.18 -22.65 -8.07
C GLN A 113 -31.41 -23.01 -9.33
N GLY A 114 -30.42 -23.89 -9.21
CA GLY A 114 -29.64 -24.36 -10.35
C GLY A 114 -28.44 -25.17 -9.90
N ASN A 115 -28.37 -26.43 -10.33
CA ASN A 115 -27.21 -27.31 -10.14
C ASN A 115 -25.95 -26.65 -10.74
N GLY A 116 -25.16 -25.99 -9.89
CA GLY A 116 -23.86 -25.44 -10.24
C GLY A 116 -23.24 -24.88 -8.98
N VAL A 117 -22.04 -25.34 -8.61
CA VAL A 117 -21.31 -24.87 -7.43
C VAL A 117 -20.82 -23.45 -7.70
N ALA A 118 -21.71 -22.46 -7.60
CA ALA A 118 -21.35 -21.05 -7.68
C ALA A 118 -20.65 -20.67 -6.37
N LYS A 119 -19.31 -20.75 -6.37
CA LYS A 119 -18.49 -20.15 -5.31
C LYS A 119 -18.97 -18.72 -5.10
N HIS A 120 -19.36 -18.35 -3.87
CA HIS A 120 -19.63 -16.98 -3.48
C HIS A 120 -18.40 -16.11 -3.76
N LYS A 121 -18.29 -15.54 -4.97
CA LYS A 121 -17.29 -14.52 -5.27
C LYS A 121 -17.78 -13.25 -4.59
N GLY A 122 -17.13 -12.86 -3.50
CA GLY A 122 -17.36 -11.59 -2.81
C GLY A 122 -17.42 -10.43 -3.81
N LYS A 123 -18.18 -9.37 -3.50
CA LYS A 123 -18.26 -8.18 -4.34
C LYS A 123 -16.85 -7.59 -4.45
N LYS A 124 -16.33 -7.41 -5.68
CA LYS A 124 -15.07 -6.71 -5.90
C LYS A 124 -15.24 -5.23 -5.59
N THR A 125 -14.34 -4.68 -4.79
CA THR A 125 -14.29 -3.26 -4.46
C THR A 125 -12.90 -2.69 -4.75
N ASN A 126 -12.80 -1.36 -4.85
CA ASN A 126 -11.52 -0.68 -5.07
C ASN A 126 -11.35 0.39 -3.99
N LEU A 127 -10.14 0.53 -3.46
CA LEU A 127 -9.75 1.66 -2.60
C LEU A 127 -8.98 2.68 -3.43
N LYS A 128 -9.28 3.96 -3.24
CA LYS A 128 -8.60 5.07 -3.90
C LYS A 128 -8.14 6.07 -2.86
N LEU A 129 -6.84 6.37 -2.82
CA LEU A 129 -6.22 7.28 -1.86
C LEU A 129 -5.46 8.36 -2.63
N GLY A 130 -5.73 9.63 -2.33
CA GLY A 130 -4.94 10.75 -2.86
C GLY A 130 -3.60 10.84 -2.15
N LEU A 131 -2.51 10.92 -2.91
CA LEU A 131 -1.15 10.92 -2.38
C LEU A 131 -0.41 12.24 -2.57
N THR A 132 -0.93 13.20 -3.35
CA THR A 132 -0.22 14.45 -3.68
C THR A 132 0.27 15.18 -2.43
N ALA A 133 -0.60 15.45 -1.45
CA ALA A 133 -0.20 16.11 -0.21
C ALA A 133 0.81 15.28 0.58
N LEU A 134 0.56 13.96 0.66
CA LEU A 134 1.43 13.05 1.40
C LEU A 134 2.85 13.00 0.83
N PHE A 135 3.00 13.09 -0.49
CA PHE A 135 4.31 13.08 -1.15
C PHE A 135 5.15 14.32 -0.88
N GLU A 136 4.51 15.47 -0.65
CA GLU A 136 5.20 16.70 -0.23
C GLU A 136 5.73 16.53 1.20
N ASP A 137 4.92 15.95 2.09
CA ASP A 137 5.28 15.73 3.49
C ASP A 137 6.47 14.75 3.66
N ILE A 138 6.55 13.71 2.82
CA ILE A 138 7.66 12.74 2.85
C ILE A 138 8.78 13.03 1.83
N GLU A 139 8.72 14.17 1.14
CA GLU A 139 9.73 14.66 0.19
C GLU A 139 10.08 13.66 -0.94
N VAL A 140 9.12 12.87 -1.42
CA VAL A 140 9.36 11.83 -2.46
C VAL A 140 9.09 12.28 -3.89
N GLU A 141 8.97 13.58 -4.14
CA GLU A 141 8.57 14.13 -5.44
C GLU A 141 9.46 13.67 -6.60
N HIS A 142 10.76 13.49 -6.34
CA HIS A 142 11.77 13.12 -7.32
C HIS A 142 11.98 11.61 -7.46
N VAL A 143 11.27 10.80 -6.68
CA VAL A 143 11.45 9.35 -6.66
C VAL A 143 10.54 8.69 -7.70
N GLU A 144 11.06 7.79 -8.52
CA GLU A 144 10.31 7.13 -9.60
C GLU A 144 9.41 5.98 -9.12
N LYS A 145 9.76 5.34 -8.01
CA LYS A 145 9.05 4.20 -7.44
C LYS A 145 8.85 4.42 -5.95
N LEU A 146 7.77 3.87 -5.40
CA LEU A 146 7.49 3.93 -3.97
C LEU A 146 7.25 2.54 -3.42
N VAL A 147 7.55 2.36 -2.14
CA VAL A 147 7.13 1.19 -1.40
C VAL A 147 5.74 1.47 -0.86
N VAL A 148 4.76 0.68 -1.30
CA VAL A 148 3.44 0.64 -0.70
C VAL A 148 3.38 -0.56 0.24
N THR A 149 3.03 -0.31 1.50
CA THR A 149 2.83 -1.37 2.49
C THR A 149 1.36 -1.47 2.84
N ILE A 150 0.78 -2.66 2.66
CA ILE A 150 -0.58 -2.99 3.05
C ILE A 150 -0.50 -3.87 4.29
N VAL A 151 -1.01 -3.36 5.42
CA VAL A 151 -1.00 -4.05 6.71
C VAL A 151 -2.40 -4.59 6.99
N PRO A 152 -2.60 -5.92 6.94
CA PRO A 152 -3.87 -6.52 7.31
C PRO A 152 -4.14 -6.31 8.80
N ALA A 153 -5.34 -5.85 9.13
CA ALA A 153 -5.80 -5.62 10.50
C ALA A 153 -6.98 -6.53 10.89
N GLY A 154 -7.55 -7.27 9.93
CA GLY A 154 -8.56 -8.29 10.16
C GLY A 154 -9.31 -8.71 8.89
N GLY A 155 -9.83 -9.93 8.90
CA GLY A 155 -10.57 -10.52 7.78
C GLY A 155 -9.68 -11.08 6.67
N ASP A 156 -10.24 -11.99 5.87
CA ASP A 156 -9.55 -12.62 4.75
C ASP A 156 -9.75 -11.80 3.49
N VAL A 157 -8.71 -11.07 3.08
CA VAL A 157 -8.76 -10.13 1.96
C VAL A 157 -7.80 -10.54 0.85
N THR A 158 -8.29 -10.55 -0.38
CA THR A 158 -7.46 -10.67 -1.59
C THR A 158 -7.44 -9.33 -2.32
N VAL A 159 -6.24 -8.87 -2.67
CA VAL A 159 -6.03 -7.69 -3.51
C VAL A 159 -5.66 -8.16 -4.92
N GLY A 160 -6.24 -7.54 -5.96
CA GLY A 160 -5.95 -7.91 -7.34
C GLY A 160 -4.80 -7.13 -7.97
N ASP A 161 -4.61 -5.86 -7.58
CA ASP A 161 -3.61 -4.97 -8.19
C ASP A 161 -3.39 -3.72 -7.31
N VAL A 162 -2.20 -3.11 -7.42
CA VAL A 162 -1.85 -1.86 -6.71
C VAL A 162 -1.14 -0.93 -7.70
N LYS A 163 -1.72 0.24 -7.96
CA LYS A 163 -1.20 1.18 -8.97
C LYS A 163 -1.34 2.63 -8.54
N ILE A 164 -0.37 3.46 -8.93
CA ILE A 164 -0.47 4.92 -8.82
C ILE A 164 -0.87 5.48 -10.18
N LYS A 165 -1.86 6.35 -10.19
CA LYS A 165 -2.40 7.00 -11.39
C LYS A 165 -2.43 8.51 -11.22
N LEU A 166 -2.18 9.22 -12.30
CA LEU A 166 -2.42 10.65 -12.37
C LEU A 166 -3.86 10.91 -12.82
N VAL A 167 -4.64 11.61 -12.00
CA VAL A 167 -6.05 11.91 -12.27
C VAL A 167 -6.27 13.42 -12.25
N LYS A 168 -7.09 13.96 -13.14
CA LYS A 168 -7.44 15.40 -13.13
C LYS A 168 -8.37 15.74 -11.98
N THR A 169 -8.08 16.80 -11.23
CA THR A 169 -8.90 17.29 -10.10
C THR A 169 -10.32 17.66 -10.51
N ASP A 170 -10.49 18.25 -11.70
CA ASP A 170 -11.80 18.61 -12.27
C ASP A 170 -12.64 17.41 -12.77
N SER A 171 -12.18 16.18 -12.52
CA SER A 171 -12.94 15.00 -12.93
C SER A 171 -14.11 14.75 -11.96
N PRO A 172 -15.37 14.68 -12.44
CA PRO A 172 -16.55 14.44 -11.59
C PRO A 172 -16.53 13.09 -10.84
N ARG A 173 -15.57 12.21 -11.17
CA ARG A 173 -15.37 10.89 -10.54
C ARG A 173 -14.51 10.91 -9.26
N LEU A 174 -13.91 12.04 -8.90
CA LEU A 174 -13.20 12.21 -7.62
C LEU A 174 -14.09 12.79 -6.51
N ILE A 175 -15.27 13.30 -6.86
CA ILE A 175 -16.18 14.05 -5.98
C ILE A 175 -17.44 13.22 -5.60
N ALA A 176 -17.43 11.91 -5.88
CA ALA A 176 -18.59 11.03 -5.71
C ALA A 176 -18.32 9.92 -4.70
#